data_AF-A0A9F7R674-F1
#
_entry.id   AF-A0A9F7R674-F1
#
_cell.length_a   1.000
_cell.length_b   1.000
_cell.length_c   1.000
_cell.angle_alpha   90.00
_cell.angle_beta   90.00
_cell.angle_gamma   90.00
#
_symmetry.space_group_name_H-M   'P 1'
#
loop_
_entity.id
_entity.type
_entity.pdbx_description
1 polymer ?
#
loop_
_entity_poly.entity_id
_entity_poly.type
_entity_poly.pdbx_seq_one_letter_code
_entity_poly.pdbx_strand_id
1 'polypeptide(L)'
;MHVVDHVKGAPTEEKRNVLVESARLARGDIQDLTELSVKDFDAIIFPGGFGVAKNLCSWAVQGKDCCVNEQVKAVLQAFHAEKKPIGLCCISPVLAAKVFPGCEVTVGNDKDERSPDVPGTAEAISQLGCKHICKNVNEAHVDEKNKIVTTCAFMCKAPLHEIFDGIGVMIQDVLKLA
;
A
#
# COMPACT_ATOMS: atom_id res chain seq x y z
N MET A 1 -8.84 -4.95 -15.53
CA MET A 1 -9.41 -4.59 -14.21
C MET A 1 -10.69 -3.80 -14.36
N HIS A 2 -11.54 -3.85 -13.34
CA HIS A 2 -12.90 -3.29 -13.37
C HIS A 2 -12.92 -1.77 -13.14
N VAL A 3 -13.80 -1.08 -13.87
CA VAL A 3 -14.31 0.25 -13.48
C VAL A 3 -15.54 0.03 -12.60
N VAL A 4 -15.60 0.68 -11.44
CA VAL A 4 -16.64 0.44 -10.42
C VAL A 4 -17.51 1.68 -10.25
N ASP A 5 -18.82 1.50 -10.34
CA ASP A 5 -19.79 2.46 -9.83
C ASP A 5 -19.79 2.32 -8.30
N HIS A 6 -19.21 3.30 -7.62
CA HIS A 6 -19.06 3.27 -6.16
C HIS A 6 -20.38 3.54 -5.42
N VAL A 7 -21.40 4.11 -6.09
CA VAL A 7 -22.74 4.25 -5.50
C VAL A 7 -23.43 2.89 -5.43
N LYS A 8 -23.27 2.07 -6.48
CA LYS A 8 -23.85 0.71 -6.55
C LYS A 8 -22.95 -0.38 -5.98
N GLY A 9 -21.65 -0.10 -5.79
CA GLY A 9 -20.65 -1.09 -5.40
C GLY A 9 -20.40 -2.17 -6.47
N ALA A 10 -20.72 -1.90 -7.73
CA ALA A 10 -20.75 -2.89 -8.81
C ALA A 10 -19.84 -2.50 -9.99
N PRO A 11 -19.25 -3.47 -10.72
CA PRO A 11 -18.49 -3.20 -11.93
C PRO A 11 -19.39 -2.62 -13.03
N THR A 12 -18.76 -1.92 -13.96
CA THR A 12 -19.39 -1.34 -15.16
C THR A 12 -18.63 -1.83 -16.41
N GLU A 13 -19.25 -1.68 -17.59
CA GLU A 13 -18.64 -2.01 -18.89
C GLU A 13 -17.66 -0.93 -19.40
N GLU A 14 -17.51 0.17 -18.66
CA GLU A 14 -16.61 1.25 -19.03
C GLU A 14 -15.15 0.82 -19.00
N LYS A 15 -14.32 1.47 -19.82
CA LYS A 15 -12.87 1.35 -19.77
C LYS A 15 -12.25 2.69 -19.39
N ARG A 16 -11.33 2.67 -18.44
CA ARG A 16 -10.59 3.84 -17.99
C ARG A 16 -9.11 3.52 -17.89
N ASN A 17 -8.28 4.54 -18.14
CA ASN A 17 -6.83 4.44 -18.03
C ASN A 17 -6.39 4.89 -16.62
N VAL A 18 -5.48 4.13 -16.00
CA VAL A 18 -5.03 4.38 -14.61
C VAL A 18 -4.34 5.73 -14.48
N LEU A 19 -3.44 6.10 -15.40
CA LEU A 19 -2.72 7.37 -15.36
C LEU A 19 -3.68 8.56 -15.55
N VAL A 20 -4.56 8.47 -16.56
CA VAL A 20 -5.55 9.51 -16.87
C VAL A 20 -6.47 9.77 -15.67
N GLU A 21 -6.96 8.73 -15.01
CA GLU A 21 -7.83 8.92 -13.85
C GLU A 21 -7.07 9.36 -12.60
N SER A 22 -5.82 8.93 -12.43
CA SER A 22 -4.95 9.39 -11.34
C SER A 22 -4.61 10.88 -11.46
N ALA A 23 -4.54 11.41 -12.68
CA ALA A 23 -4.33 12.84 -12.94
C ALA A 23 -5.41 13.74 -12.29
N ARG A 24 -6.59 13.20 -11.98
CA ARG A 24 -7.65 13.93 -11.25
C ARG A 24 -7.21 14.29 -9.83
N LEU A 25 -6.55 13.36 -9.13
CA LEU A 25 -6.03 13.58 -7.78
C LEU A 25 -4.85 14.55 -7.80
N ALA A 26 -3.96 14.37 -8.77
CA ALA A 26 -2.76 15.19 -8.95
C ALA A 26 -3.03 16.55 -9.62
N ARG A 27 -4.27 16.84 -9.99
CA ARG A 27 -4.66 18.07 -10.72
C ARG A 27 -3.85 18.30 -12.00
N GLY A 28 -3.51 17.21 -12.70
CA GLY A 28 -2.71 17.21 -13.92
C GLY A 28 -1.19 17.10 -13.72
N ASP A 29 -0.69 17.29 -12.50
CA ASP A 29 0.74 17.20 -12.18
C ASP A 29 1.15 15.75 -11.88
N ILE A 30 1.17 14.93 -12.92
CA ILE A 30 1.47 13.50 -12.82
C ILE A 30 2.29 13.05 -14.03
N GLN A 31 3.19 12.09 -13.79
CA GLN A 31 4.03 11.47 -14.82
C GLN A 31 3.74 9.98 -14.91
N ASP A 32 4.10 9.38 -16.05
CA ASP A 32 4.10 7.94 -16.19
C ASP A 32 5.13 7.33 -15.23
N LEU A 33 4.80 6.21 -14.58
CA LEU A 33 5.70 5.55 -13.63
C LEU A 33 7.04 5.15 -14.28
N THR A 34 7.05 4.92 -15.59
CA THR A 34 8.27 4.62 -16.36
C THR A 34 9.26 5.77 -16.44
N GLU A 35 8.82 7.01 -16.20
CA GLU A 35 9.69 8.19 -16.19
C GLU A 35 10.37 8.40 -14.82
N LEU A 36 9.96 7.65 -13.79
CA LEU A 36 10.51 7.78 -12.45
C LEU A 36 11.99 7.37 -12.42
N SER A 37 12.83 8.29 -11.96
CA SER A 37 14.22 8.03 -11.60
C SER A 37 14.37 8.14 -10.08
N VAL A 38 14.77 7.03 -9.44
CA VAL A 38 14.90 6.95 -7.98
C VAL A 38 15.87 7.98 -7.42
N LYS A 39 16.86 8.41 -8.22
CA LYS A 39 17.86 9.40 -7.82
C LYS A 39 17.26 10.77 -7.50
N ASP A 40 16.10 11.08 -8.06
CA ASP A 40 15.46 12.38 -7.93
C ASP A 40 14.55 12.49 -6.69
N PHE A 41 14.43 11.41 -5.90
CA PHE A 41 13.55 11.34 -4.73
C PHE A 41 14.25 10.72 -3.52
N ASP A 42 13.90 11.19 -2.32
CA ASP A 42 14.44 10.67 -1.05
C ASP A 42 13.64 9.49 -0.49
N ALA A 43 12.35 9.39 -0.85
CA ALA A 43 11.43 8.35 -0.38
C ALA A 43 10.30 8.11 -1.39
N ILE A 44 9.55 7.01 -1.22
CA ILE A 44 8.34 6.73 -1.99
C ILE A 44 7.15 6.37 -1.09
N ILE A 45 5.96 6.84 -1.43
CA ILE A 45 4.71 6.53 -0.73
C ILE A 45 3.72 5.85 -1.69
N PHE A 46 3.15 4.73 -1.26
CA PHE A 46 2.04 4.05 -1.90
C PHE A 46 0.77 4.21 -1.05
N PRO A 47 -0.14 5.13 -1.41
CA PRO A 47 -1.48 5.18 -0.84
C PRO A 47 -2.21 3.85 -1.02
N GLY A 48 -3.31 3.69 -0.27
CA GLY A 48 -4.13 2.50 -0.31
C GLY A 48 -5.18 2.48 -1.43
N GLY A 49 -6.27 1.78 -1.14
CA GLY A 49 -7.40 1.61 -2.06
C GLY A 49 -7.29 0.34 -2.89
N PHE A 50 -8.45 -0.22 -3.25
CA PHE A 50 -8.53 -1.49 -4.01
C PHE A 50 -7.86 -1.43 -5.38
N GLY A 51 -7.61 -0.24 -5.94
CA GLY A 51 -6.81 -0.07 -7.14
C GLY A 51 -5.40 -0.63 -7.01
N VAL A 52 -4.81 -0.63 -5.80
CA VAL A 52 -3.50 -1.25 -5.56
C VAL A 52 -3.58 -2.76 -5.76
N ALA A 53 -4.51 -3.41 -5.07
CA ALA A 53 -4.73 -4.86 -5.13
C ALA A 53 -5.24 -5.37 -6.50
N LYS A 54 -5.54 -4.46 -7.42
CA LYS A 54 -6.16 -4.74 -8.72
C LYS A 54 -5.27 -4.35 -9.90
N ASN A 55 -4.74 -3.14 -9.87
CA ASN A 55 -3.99 -2.54 -10.98
C ASN A 55 -2.48 -2.62 -10.76
N LEU A 56 -2.02 -2.43 -9.52
CA LEU A 56 -0.59 -2.48 -9.17
C LEU A 56 -0.13 -3.90 -8.86
N CYS A 57 -1.06 -4.78 -8.48
CA CYS A 57 -0.88 -6.22 -8.39
C CYS A 57 -2.21 -6.94 -8.59
N SER A 58 -2.20 -8.27 -8.61
CA SER A 58 -3.41 -9.10 -8.73
C SER A 58 -3.94 -9.64 -7.39
N TRP A 59 -3.57 -9.02 -6.25
CA TRP A 59 -3.93 -9.47 -4.89
C TRP A 59 -5.43 -9.70 -4.69
N ALA A 60 -6.27 -8.82 -5.23
CA ALA A 60 -7.73 -8.90 -5.05
C ALA A 60 -8.35 -10.18 -5.66
N VAL A 61 -7.65 -10.88 -6.54
CA VAL A 61 -8.12 -12.11 -7.19
C VAL A 61 -7.28 -13.32 -6.80
N GLN A 62 -5.98 -13.13 -6.59
CA GLN A 62 -5.02 -14.22 -6.39
C GLN A 62 -4.46 -14.30 -4.95
N GLY A 63 -4.80 -13.35 -4.07
CA GLY A 63 -4.30 -13.29 -2.70
C GLY A 63 -2.77 -13.37 -2.65
N LYS A 64 -2.23 -14.25 -1.80
CA LYS A 64 -0.78 -14.49 -1.68
C LYS A 64 -0.09 -14.91 -2.99
N ASP A 65 -0.83 -15.52 -3.92
CA ASP A 65 -0.29 -16.01 -5.20
C ASP A 65 -0.30 -14.91 -6.27
N CYS A 66 -0.56 -13.65 -5.89
CA CYS A 66 -0.58 -12.53 -6.82
C CYS A 66 0.77 -12.27 -7.51
N CYS A 67 0.70 -11.57 -8.63
CA CYS A 67 1.86 -10.93 -9.25
C CYS A 67 1.78 -9.43 -9.02
N VAL A 68 2.91 -8.82 -8.67
CA VAL A 68 3.05 -7.36 -8.66
C VAL A 68 3.38 -6.92 -10.08
N ASN A 69 2.79 -5.80 -10.52
CA ASN A 69 3.13 -5.18 -11.79
C ASN A 69 4.64 -4.94 -11.86
N GLU A 70 5.29 -5.31 -12.97
CA GLU A 70 6.76 -5.27 -13.07
C GLU A 70 7.36 -3.87 -12.89
N GLN A 71 6.66 -2.80 -13.32
CA GLN A 71 7.12 -1.43 -13.11
C GLN A 71 7.06 -1.05 -11.62
N VAL A 72 5.96 -1.41 -10.94
CA VAL A 72 5.80 -1.17 -9.48
C VAL A 72 6.87 -1.94 -8.69
N LYS A 73 7.10 -3.20 -9.06
CA LYS A 73 8.13 -4.04 -8.45
C LYS A 73 9.53 -3.46 -8.67
N ALA A 74 9.86 -3.04 -9.89
CA ALA A 74 11.14 -2.44 -10.21
C ALA A 74 11.38 -1.15 -9.40
N VAL A 75 10.37 -0.29 -9.28
CA VAL A 75 10.44 0.93 -8.46
C VAL A 75 10.66 0.60 -7.00
N LEU A 76 9.87 -0.31 -6.41
CA LEU A 76 10.06 -0.75 -5.02
C LEU A 76 11.49 -1.26 -4.79
N GLN A 77 11.97 -2.16 -5.66
CA GLN A 77 13.32 -2.71 -5.57
C GLN A 77 14.41 -1.65 -5.70
N ALA A 78 14.23 -0.65 -6.56
CA ALA A 78 15.19 0.42 -6.74
C ALA A 78 15.27 1.36 -5.52
N PHE A 79 14.14 1.75 -4.92
CA PHE A 79 14.15 2.51 -3.65
C PHE A 79 14.78 1.71 -2.51
N HIS A 80 14.46 0.42 -2.40
CA HIS A 80 15.05 -0.48 -1.39
C HIS A 80 16.57 -0.64 -1.58
N ALA A 81 17.04 -0.82 -2.82
CA ALA A 81 18.47 -0.95 -3.14
C ALA A 81 19.27 0.33 -2.78
N GLU A 82 18.67 1.51 -2.95
CA GLU A 82 19.26 2.79 -2.53
C GLU A 82 19.08 3.07 -1.03
N LYS A 83 18.46 2.15 -0.27
CA LYS A 83 18.14 2.31 1.16
C LYS A 83 17.31 3.57 1.42
N LYS A 84 16.37 3.87 0.53
CA LYS A 84 15.42 4.97 0.65
C LYS A 84 14.11 4.46 1.27
N PRO A 85 13.45 5.24 2.13
CA PRO A 85 12.25 4.78 2.82
C PRO A 85 11.07 4.53 1.87
N ILE A 86 10.28 3.52 2.20
CA ILE A 86 9.06 3.13 1.48
C ILE A 86 7.89 3.19 2.46
N GLY A 87 6.94 4.10 2.23
CA GLY A 87 5.70 4.19 2.99
C GLY A 87 4.54 3.49 2.29
N LEU A 88 3.81 2.60 2.95
CA LEU A 88 2.66 1.90 2.39
C LEU A 88 1.44 1.97 3.33
N CYS A 89 0.30 2.40 2.81
CA CYS A 89 -0.92 2.64 3.57
C CYS A 89 -2.07 1.70 3.16
N CYS A 90 -2.85 1.23 4.14
CA CYS A 90 -4.03 0.39 3.93
C CYS A 90 -3.68 -0.97 3.32
N ILE A 91 -4.10 -1.28 2.09
CA ILE A 91 -3.83 -2.58 1.46
C ILE A 91 -2.46 -2.62 0.74
N SER A 92 -1.83 -1.47 0.47
CA SER A 92 -0.55 -1.45 -0.25
C SER A 92 0.63 -2.17 0.43
N PRO A 93 0.69 -2.39 1.76
CA PRO A 93 1.73 -3.23 2.37
C PRO A 93 1.88 -4.65 1.79
N VAL A 94 0.84 -5.19 1.15
CA VAL A 94 0.93 -6.49 0.46
C VAL A 94 1.91 -6.47 -0.72
N LEU A 95 2.16 -5.29 -1.32
CA LEU A 95 3.19 -5.12 -2.33
C LEU A 95 4.58 -5.38 -1.74
N ALA A 96 4.88 -4.78 -0.58
CA ALA A 96 6.13 -4.97 0.12
C ALA A 96 6.32 -6.43 0.54
N ALA A 97 5.28 -7.04 1.14
CA ALA A 97 5.31 -8.46 1.54
C ALA A 97 5.57 -9.41 0.36
N LYS A 98 5.13 -9.04 -0.85
CA LYS A 98 5.37 -9.84 -2.06
C LYS A 98 6.74 -9.61 -2.69
N VAL A 99 7.33 -8.43 -2.52
CA VAL A 99 8.59 -8.03 -3.17
C VAL A 99 9.81 -8.27 -2.25
N PHE A 100 9.66 -8.14 -0.94
CA PHE A 100 10.76 -8.19 0.04
C PHE A 100 10.56 -9.34 1.04
N PRO A 101 11.22 -10.49 0.83
CA PRO A 101 11.12 -11.61 1.74
C PRO A 101 11.53 -11.24 3.17
N GLY A 102 10.70 -11.62 4.15
CA GLY A 102 11.00 -11.42 5.57
C GLY A 102 10.84 -9.99 6.07
N CYS A 103 10.20 -9.10 5.31
CA CYS A 103 9.88 -7.77 5.82
C CYS A 103 8.79 -7.82 6.90
N GLU A 104 8.76 -6.80 7.74
CA GLU A 104 7.68 -6.56 8.69
C GLU A 104 6.74 -5.48 8.17
N VAL A 105 5.42 -5.71 8.26
CA VAL A 105 4.40 -4.75 7.84
C VAL A 105 3.19 -4.80 8.76
N THR A 106 2.40 -3.74 8.80
CA THR A 106 1.03 -3.78 9.34
C THR A 106 0.02 -3.51 8.24
N VAL A 107 -1.11 -4.22 8.28
CA VAL A 107 -2.34 -3.83 7.58
C VAL A 107 -3.48 -3.54 8.57
N GLY A 108 -3.18 -3.49 9.88
CA GLY A 108 -4.13 -3.19 10.95
C GLY A 108 -3.96 -4.12 12.15
N ASN A 109 -5.06 -4.32 12.86
CA ASN A 109 -5.12 -5.23 14.01
C ASN A 109 -6.06 -6.38 13.68
N ASP A 110 -5.54 -7.61 13.66
CA ASP A 110 -6.27 -8.84 13.33
C ASP A 110 -7.24 -9.29 14.43
N LYS A 111 -7.29 -8.56 15.56
CA LYS A 111 -8.24 -8.78 16.66
C LYS A 111 -9.25 -7.64 16.80
N ASP A 112 -9.16 -6.60 15.97
CA ASP A 112 -10.09 -5.47 16.00
C ASP A 112 -11.30 -5.76 15.09
N GLU A 113 -12.49 -5.81 15.68
CA GLU A 113 -13.75 -6.04 14.96
C GLU A 113 -14.04 -4.95 13.89
N ARG A 114 -13.43 -3.77 14.03
CA ARG A 114 -13.49 -2.70 13.01
C ARG A 114 -12.72 -3.05 11.73
N SER A 115 -11.94 -4.12 11.73
CA SER A 115 -11.02 -4.49 10.65
C SER A 115 -11.28 -5.91 10.11
N PRO A 116 -12.47 -6.20 9.55
CA PRO A 116 -12.89 -7.56 9.23
C PRO A 116 -12.02 -8.29 8.19
N ASP A 117 -11.34 -7.55 7.32
CA ASP A 117 -10.49 -8.11 6.25
C ASP A 117 -9.02 -8.31 6.67
N VAL A 118 -8.62 -7.78 7.84
CA VAL A 118 -7.25 -7.84 8.34
C VAL A 118 -6.80 -9.25 8.71
N PRO A 119 -7.59 -10.11 9.39
CA PRO A 119 -7.15 -11.45 9.76
C PRO A 119 -6.68 -12.29 8.57
N GLY A 120 -7.48 -12.34 7.50
CA GLY A 120 -7.12 -13.09 6.29
C GLY A 120 -5.91 -12.49 5.56
N THR A 121 -5.78 -11.16 5.57
CA THR A 121 -4.63 -10.48 4.96
C THR A 121 -3.35 -10.72 5.76
N ALA A 122 -3.42 -10.67 7.09
CA ALA A 122 -2.29 -10.95 8.00
C ALA A 122 -1.81 -12.39 7.89
N GLU A 123 -2.74 -13.35 7.78
CA GLU A 123 -2.41 -14.75 7.52
C GLU A 123 -1.68 -14.91 6.18
N ALA A 124 -2.20 -14.32 5.10
CA ALA A 124 -1.58 -14.37 3.79
C ALA A 124 -0.16 -13.76 3.78
N ILE A 125 0.05 -12.64 4.49
CA ILE A 125 1.38 -12.03 4.69
C ILE A 125 2.32 -13.01 5.41
N SER A 126 1.83 -13.71 6.43
CA SER A 126 2.61 -14.70 7.18
C SER A 126 3.00 -15.90 6.29
N GLN A 127 2.09 -16.37 5.44
CA GLN A 127 2.35 -17.45 4.48
C GLN A 127 3.36 -17.05 3.38
N LEU A 128 3.53 -15.75 3.13
CA LEU A 128 4.60 -15.21 2.26
C LEU A 128 5.98 -15.17 2.96
N GLY A 129 6.07 -15.60 4.22
CA GLY A 129 7.30 -15.55 5.01
C GLY A 129 7.62 -14.16 5.56
N CYS A 130 6.66 -13.24 5.53
CA CYS A 130 6.75 -11.92 6.13
C CYS A 130 6.06 -11.90 7.50
N LYS A 131 6.19 -10.80 8.24
CA LYS A 131 5.59 -10.68 9.57
C LYS A 131 4.57 -9.56 9.60
N HIS A 132 3.32 -9.91 9.91
CA HIS A 132 2.30 -8.92 10.23
C HIS A 132 2.46 -8.44 11.67
N ILE A 133 2.49 -7.12 11.88
CA ILE A 133 2.54 -6.48 13.20
C ILE A 133 1.20 -5.82 13.45
N CYS A 134 0.49 -6.24 14.50
CA CYS A 134 -0.79 -5.63 14.84
C CYS A 134 -0.60 -4.20 15.32
N LYS A 135 -1.27 -3.25 14.67
CA LYS A 135 -1.26 -1.82 14.99
C LYS A 135 -2.67 -1.27 14.98
N ASN A 136 -2.94 -0.35 15.91
CA ASN A 136 -4.20 0.40 15.92
C ASN A 136 -4.22 1.43 14.78
N VAL A 137 -5.40 1.99 14.50
CA VAL A 137 -5.61 2.88 13.36
C VAL A 137 -4.79 4.18 13.40
N ASN A 138 -4.46 4.65 14.59
CA ASN A 138 -3.65 5.85 14.82
C ASN A 138 -2.14 5.55 14.92
N GLU A 139 -1.72 4.31 14.64
CA GLU A 139 -0.32 3.89 14.74
C GLU A 139 0.26 3.52 13.35
N ALA A 140 1.59 3.54 13.27
CA ALA A 140 2.35 2.96 12.17
C ALA A 140 3.30 1.87 12.70
N HIS A 141 3.75 1.01 11.78
CA HIS A 141 4.85 0.08 11.99
C HIS A 141 6.05 0.47 11.13
N VAL A 142 7.25 0.39 11.71
CA VAL A 142 8.52 0.65 11.05
C VAL A 142 9.35 -0.63 11.05
N ASP A 143 9.64 -1.16 9.86
CA ASP A 143 10.70 -2.14 9.65
C ASP A 143 12.01 -1.39 9.38
N GLU A 144 12.76 -1.15 10.45
CA GLU A 144 14.04 -0.42 10.42
C GLU A 144 15.07 -1.05 9.48
N LYS A 145 15.06 -2.38 9.37
CA LYS A 145 16.03 -3.12 8.56
C LYS A 145 15.81 -2.85 7.07
N ASN A 146 14.55 -2.82 6.65
CA ASN A 146 14.17 -2.61 5.25
C ASN A 146 13.76 -1.17 4.93
N LYS A 147 13.70 -0.28 5.93
CA LYS A 147 13.16 1.09 5.85
C LYS A 147 11.73 1.12 5.27
N ILE A 148 10.89 0.18 5.70
CA ILE A 148 9.50 0.08 5.28
C ILE A 148 8.61 0.60 6.42
N VAL A 149 7.78 1.59 6.13
CA VAL A 149 6.84 2.19 7.09
C VAL A 149 5.42 1.90 6.62
N THR A 150 4.56 1.39 7.51
CA THR A 150 3.19 1.00 7.14
C THR A 150 2.15 1.42 8.16
N THR A 151 0.94 1.73 7.69
CA THR A 151 -0.23 2.00 8.54
C THR A 151 -1.50 1.47 7.89
N CYS A 152 -2.53 1.18 8.68
CA CYS A 152 -3.72 0.45 8.22
C CYS A 152 -4.80 1.33 7.60
N ALA A 153 -4.91 2.60 7.99
CA ALA A 153 -5.91 3.55 7.50
C ALA A 153 -7.31 2.91 7.33
N PHE A 154 -7.87 2.89 6.12
CA PHE A 154 -9.20 2.37 5.81
C PHE A 154 -9.34 0.83 5.87
N MET A 155 -8.27 0.08 6.18
CA MET A 155 -8.42 -1.34 6.58
C MET A 155 -9.20 -1.46 7.90
N CYS A 156 -9.21 -0.39 8.70
CA CYS A 156 -10.03 -0.23 9.90
C CYS A 156 -11.19 0.74 9.63
N LYS A 157 -12.40 0.36 10.02
CA LYS A 157 -13.60 1.20 10.02
C LYS A 157 -13.54 2.19 11.18
N ALA A 158 -12.81 3.29 11.00
CA ALA A 158 -12.63 4.34 12.00
C ALA A 158 -13.09 5.72 11.50
N PRO A 159 -13.34 6.69 12.40
CA PRO A 159 -13.50 8.08 12.04
C PRO A 159 -12.32 8.61 11.21
N LEU A 160 -12.60 9.52 10.26
CA LEU A 160 -11.59 10.04 9.35
C LEU A 160 -10.39 10.68 10.05
N HIS A 161 -10.60 11.34 11.20
CA HIS A 161 -9.51 11.97 11.95
C HIS A 161 -8.53 10.94 12.52
N GLU A 162 -9.00 9.79 13.02
CA GLU A 162 -8.11 8.72 13.50
C GLU A 162 -7.26 8.13 12.35
N ILE A 163 -7.87 7.98 11.17
CA ILE A 163 -7.18 7.54 9.96
C ILE A 163 -6.14 8.58 9.53
N PHE A 164 -6.50 9.86 9.57
CA PHE A 164 -5.60 10.97 9.26
C PHE A 164 -4.39 10.98 10.22
N ASP A 165 -4.63 10.81 11.52
CA ASP A 165 -3.58 10.76 12.53
C ASP A 165 -2.59 9.62 12.27
N GLY A 166 -3.09 8.41 11.98
CA GLY A 166 -2.24 7.25 11.64
C GLY A 166 -1.41 7.44 10.37
N ILE A 167 -2.00 8.02 9.32
CA ILE A 167 -1.26 8.42 8.10
C ILE A 167 -0.21 9.48 8.43
N GLY A 168 -0.54 10.45 9.29
CA GLY A 168 0.40 11.46 9.78
C GLY A 168 1.61 10.84 10.46
N VAL A 169 1.41 9.86 11.35
CA VAL A 169 2.50 9.10 12.00
C VAL A 169 3.36 8.38 10.94
N MET A 170 2.74 7.70 9.98
CA MET A 170 3.46 7.03 8.88
C MET A 170 4.36 8.01 8.11
N ILE A 171 3.85 9.19 7.75
CA ILE A 171 4.63 10.21 7.03
C ILE A 171 5.79 10.73 7.90
N GLN A 172 5.56 10.99 9.19
CA GLN A 172 6.63 11.42 10.09
C GLN A 172 7.73 10.38 10.22
N ASP A 173 7.38 9.09 10.31
CA ASP A 173 8.37 8.02 10.41
C ASP A 173 9.14 7.80 9.10
N VAL A 174 8.49 7.96 7.94
CA VAL A 174 9.19 7.99 6.65
C VAL A 174 10.23 9.11 6.60
N LEU A 175 9.85 10.32 7.02
CA LEU A 175 10.75 11.48 6.99
C LEU A 175 11.95 11.33 7.94
N LYS A 176 11.82 10.58 9.05
CA LYS A 176 12.94 10.30 9.96
C LYS A 176 13.98 9.34 9.35
N LEU A 177 13.59 8.54 8.36
CA LEU A 177 14.43 7.52 7.72
C LEU A 177 15.07 7.99 6.40
N ALA A 178 14.59 9.12 5.87
CA ALA A 178 15.00 9.71 4.60
C ALA A 178 16.38 10.37 4.71
#